data_AF-A0A4Y9YBG2-F1
#
_entry.id   AF-A0A4Y9YBG2-F1
#
_cell.length_a   1.000
_cell.length_b   1.000
_cell.length_c   1.000
_cell.angle_alpha   90.00
_cell.angle_beta   90.00
_cell.angle_gamma   90.00
#
_symmetry.space_group_name_H-M   'P 1'
#
loop_
_entity.id
_entity.type
_entity.pdbx_description
1 polymer ?
#
loop_
_entity_poly.entity_id
_entity_poly.type
_entity_poly.pdbx_seq_one_letter_code
_entity_poly.pdbx_strand_id
1 'polypeptide(L)'
;MHFRTFLCLGLTVLYVVTPSSAVSARARLARDRLRKYAAHPEYGVPEHEIAAVARKRALSPRQDAVDPHDLVARLIQDNQDIWQQLLHNPFIEAMMTAQPGNETVTAGYQWYEVQDYWYCIRLLAFDVERSFTAQSLAELNSSLSDVASDGAYALSSIQVTTSPPPAGLGLNESVVLNAPATAALNQYTDFQFVAAKDYNWVVSLAAQIPCIQSYYYIAEGLLSTSFSNDTLWYEQWVLPNLDYSYLEPQIDFFIANYDYWKDYYEDITLMFRKATLSEYNLWQVAFQPGNLKG
;
A
#
# COMPACT_ATOMS: atom_id res chain seq x y z
N MET A 1 -28.66 57.16 18.66
CA MET A 1 -28.14 55.92 19.27
C MET A 1 -27.70 54.98 18.15
N HIS A 2 -26.41 54.91 17.85
CA HIS A 2 -25.86 54.01 16.84
C HIS A 2 -25.20 52.82 17.54
N PHE A 3 -25.79 51.64 17.42
CA PHE A 3 -25.16 50.39 17.83
C PHE A 3 -24.23 49.92 16.71
N ARG A 4 -22.92 49.91 17.01
CA ARG A 4 -21.89 49.23 16.21
C ARG A 4 -21.80 47.79 16.71
N THR A 5 -22.23 46.84 15.89
CA THR A 5 -22.01 45.40 16.14
C THR A 5 -20.62 45.04 15.61
N PHE A 6 -19.67 44.79 16.53
CA PHE A 6 -18.39 44.16 16.19
C PHE A 6 -18.60 42.66 16.07
N LEU A 7 -18.44 42.12 14.85
CA LEU A 7 -18.42 40.70 14.59
C LEU A 7 -16.99 40.19 14.79
N CYS A 8 -16.69 39.61 15.95
CA CYS A 8 -15.46 38.86 16.16
C CYS A 8 -15.55 37.52 15.41
N LEU A 9 -14.93 37.45 14.23
CA LEU A 9 -14.60 36.18 13.57
C LEU A 9 -13.50 35.50 14.38
N GLY A 10 -13.90 34.56 15.24
CA GLY A 10 -12.97 33.64 15.88
C GLY A 10 -12.37 32.72 14.82
N LEU A 11 -11.07 32.87 14.56
CA LEU A 11 -10.29 31.88 13.82
C LEU A 11 -10.31 30.57 14.63
N THR A 12 -11.12 29.61 14.20
CA THR A 12 -10.97 28.23 14.64
C THR A 12 -9.78 27.65 13.89
N VAL A 13 -8.60 27.68 14.51
CA VAL A 13 -7.46 26.89 14.07
C VAL A 13 -7.82 25.42 14.30
N LEU A 14 -8.33 24.77 13.25
CA LEU A 14 -8.38 23.32 13.17
C LEU A 14 -6.93 22.84 13.21
N TYR A 15 -6.49 22.38 14.38
CA TYR A 15 -5.30 21.55 14.47
C TYR A 15 -5.60 20.28 13.67
N VAL A 16 -5.14 20.26 12.41
CA VAL A 16 -4.97 19.02 11.67
C VAL A 16 -3.90 18.26 12.44
N VAL A 17 -4.34 17.33 13.30
CA VAL A 17 -3.45 16.31 13.84
C VAL A 17 -2.89 15.60 12.62
N THR A 18 -1.62 15.86 12.30
CA THR A 18 -0.94 15.09 11.27
C THR A 18 -1.00 13.63 11.72
N PRO A 19 -1.65 12.74 10.95
CA PRO A 19 -1.64 11.34 11.30
C PRO A 19 -0.18 10.92 11.40
N SER A 20 0.16 10.25 12.50
CA SER A 20 1.46 9.61 12.66
C SER A 20 1.81 8.87 11.36
N SER A 21 2.90 9.28 10.72
CA SER A 21 3.41 8.71 9.47
C SER A 21 4.04 7.32 9.69
N ALA A 22 3.79 6.67 10.82
CA ALA A 22 4.43 5.42 11.22
C ALA A 22 4.20 4.23 10.27
N VAL A 23 3.25 4.34 9.33
CA VAL A 23 2.96 3.32 8.31
C VAL A 23 2.94 3.99 6.93
N SER A 24 3.40 3.36 5.84
CA SER A 24 3.26 3.94 4.50
C SER A 24 1.78 4.11 4.10
N ALA A 25 1.50 5.08 3.21
CA ALA A 25 0.13 5.36 2.76
C ALA A 25 -0.52 4.13 2.11
N ARG A 26 0.24 3.39 1.31
CA ARG A 26 -0.21 2.18 0.61
C ARG A 26 -0.56 1.03 1.56
N ALA A 27 0.28 0.77 2.57
CA ALA A 27 0.00 -0.25 3.58
C ALA A 27 -1.24 0.10 4.43
N ARG A 28 -1.41 1.39 4.80
CA ARG A 28 -2.64 1.85 5.47
C ARG A 28 -3.89 1.61 4.62
N LEU A 29 -3.84 1.99 3.34
CA LEU A 29 -4.96 1.83 2.43
C LEU A 29 -5.41 0.37 2.33
N ALA A 30 -4.47 -0.53 2.05
CA ALA A 30 -4.78 -1.93 1.88
C ALA A 30 -5.27 -2.59 3.18
N ARG A 31 -4.74 -2.17 4.35
CA ARG A 31 -5.26 -2.58 5.67
C ARG A 31 -6.68 -2.10 5.90
N ASP A 32 -6.99 -0.85 5.60
CA ASP A 32 -8.32 -0.27 5.83
C ASP A 32 -9.37 -0.93 4.90
N ARG A 33 -8.99 -1.28 3.67
CA ARG A 33 -9.81 -2.09 2.77
C ARG A 33 -10.13 -3.46 3.37
N LEU A 34 -9.15 -4.18 3.93
CA LEU A 34 -9.39 -5.47 4.60
C LEU A 34 -10.37 -5.33 5.77
N ARG A 35 -10.22 -4.30 6.59
CA ARG A 35 -11.13 -4.02 7.72
C ARG A 35 -12.56 -3.75 7.26
N LYS A 36 -12.73 -3.04 6.15
CA LYS A 36 -14.05 -2.79 5.57
C LYS A 36 -14.75 -4.08 5.16
N TYR A 37 -14.04 -5.03 4.54
CA TYR A 37 -14.60 -6.34 4.21
C TYR A 37 -14.91 -7.16 5.47
N ALA A 38 -14.04 -7.11 6.49
CA ALA A 38 -14.28 -7.76 7.78
C ALA A 38 -15.56 -7.25 8.49
N ALA A 39 -15.90 -5.98 8.29
CA ALA A 39 -17.07 -5.34 8.89
C ALA A 39 -18.37 -5.56 8.09
N HIS A 40 -18.30 -6.13 6.88
CA HIS A 40 -19.45 -6.23 5.98
C HIS A 40 -20.26 -7.52 6.22
N PRO A 41 -21.59 -7.46 6.40
CA PRO A 41 -22.39 -8.64 6.74
C PRO A 41 -22.49 -9.69 5.62
N GLU A 42 -22.19 -9.32 4.38
CA GLU A 42 -22.25 -10.21 3.22
C GLU A 42 -20.89 -10.81 2.82
N TYR A 43 -19.79 -10.38 3.45
CA TYR A 43 -18.44 -10.82 3.08
C TYR A 43 -17.72 -11.45 4.27
N GLY A 44 -17.25 -12.67 4.07
CA GLY A 44 -16.39 -13.35 5.02
C GLY A 44 -17.07 -13.72 6.34
N VAL A 45 -16.25 -13.92 7.37
CA VAL A 45 -16.70 -14.17 8.75
C VAL A 45 -16.83 -12.87 9.55
N PRO A 46 -17.70 -12.80 10.57
CA PRO A 46 -17.86 -11.61 11.41
C PRO A 46 -16.57 -11.18 12.13
N GLU A 47 -16.45 -9.88 12.44
CA GLU A 47 -15.28 -9.30 13.13
C GLU A 47 -14.85 -10.02 14.41
N HIS A 48 -15.81 -10.55 15.18
CA HIS A 48 -15.51 -11.24 16.43
C HIS A 48 -14.78 -12.58 16.23
N GLU A 49 -14.94 -13.22 15.07
CA GLU A 49 -14.21 -14.43 14.68
C GLU A 49 -12.78 -14.08 14.28
N ILE A 50 -12.58 -12.99 13.51
CA ILE A 50 -11.24 -12.47 13.19
C ILE A 50 -10.49 -12.09 14.48
N ALA A 51 -11.16 -11.43 15.42
CA ALA A 51 -10.58 -11.10 16.72
C ALA A 51 -10.25 -12.37 17.56
N ALA A 52 -11.00 -13.46 17.39
CA ALA A 52 -10.70 -14.74 18.03
C ALA A 52 -9.43 -15.38 17.46
N VAL A 53 -9.24 -15.32 16.14
CA VAL A 53 -8.00 -15.73 15.46
C VAL A 53 -6.81 -14.92 15.97
N ALA A 54 -6.92 -13.59 15.99
CA ALA A 54 -5.87 -12.70 16.49
C ALA A 54 -5.45 -13.05 17.93
N ARG A 55 -6.42 -13.23 18.83
CA ARG A 55 -6.15 -13.66 20.23
C ARG A 55 -5.45 -15.02 20.28
N LYS A 56 -5.88 -15.99 19.48
CA LYS A 56 -5.26 -17.32 19.44
C LYS A 56 -3.82 -17.25 18.96
N ARG A 57 -3.54 -16.48 17.91
CA ARG A 57 -2.18 -16.29 17.36
C ARG A 57 -1.25 -15.58 18.35
N ALA A 58 -1.73 -14.53 19.01
CA ALA A 58 -0.96 -13.81 20.03
C ALA A 58 -0.53 -14.70 21.21
N LEU A 59 -1.28 -15.77 21.50
CA LEU A 59 -1.00 -16.73 22.57
C LEU A 59 -0.20 -17.96 22.10
N SER A 60 -0.04 -18.15 20.79
CA SER A 60 0.62 -19.33 20.23
C SER A 60 2.08 -19.01 19.89
N PRO A 61 3.05 -19.86 20.28
CA PRO A 61 4.42 -19.72 19.80
C PRO A 61 4.44 -19.77 18.27
N ARG A 62 5.29 -18.96 17.63
CA ARG A 62 5.56 -19.10 16.18
C ARG A 62 6.07 -20.52 15.94
N GLN A 63 5.39 -21.25 15.06
CA GLN A 63 5.76 -22.60 14.66
C GLN A 63 6.60 -22.56 13.39
N ASP A 64 7.51 -23.52 13.23
CA ASP A 64 8.35 -23.64 12.02
C ASP A 64 7.53 -24.10 10.81
N ALA A 65 6.43 -24.83 11.04
CA ALA A 65 5.52 -25.26 9.98
C ALA A 65 4.50 -24.16 9.67
N VAL A 66 4.29 -23.90 8.38
CA VAL A 66 3.26 -22.97 7.89
C VAL A 66 1.88 -23.53 8.23
N ASP A 67 1.06 -22.74 8.92
CA ASP A 67 -0.34 -23.08 9.20
C ASP A 67 -1.09 -23.22 7.86
N PRO A 68 -1.76 -24.36 7.58
CA PRO A 68 -2.53 -24.53 6.35
C PRO A 68 -3.66 -23.50 6.17
N HIS A 69 -4.09 -22.83 7.25
CA HIS A 69 -5.07 -21.75 7.22
C HIS A 69 -4.44 -20.36 7.00
N ASP A 70 -3.12 -20.23 7.06
CA ASP A 70 -2.44 -18.97 6.79
C ASP A 70 -2.17 -18.83 5.29
N LEU A 71 -3.15 -18.23 4.58
CA LEU A 71 -3.04 -17.97 3.15
C LEU A 71 -1.77 -17.19 2.79
N VAL A 72 -1.41 -16.19 3.59
CA VAL A 72 -0.27 -15.30 3.30
C VAL A 72 1.03 -16.10 3.34
N ALA A 73 1.25 -16.85 4.42
CA ALA A 73 2.44 -17.68 4.57
C ALA A 73 2.51 -18.77 3.49
N ARG A 74 1.38 -19.41 3.16
CA ARG A 74 1.31 -20.40 2.07
C ARG A 74 1.67 -19.80 0.71
N LEU A 75 1.10 -18.65 0.37
CA LEU A 75 1.39 -17.97 -0.90
C LEU A 75 2.86 -17.60 -1.01
N ILE A 76 3.46 -17.07 0.05
CA ILE A 76 4.89 -16.75 0.09
C ILE A 76 5.72 -18.03 -0.04
N GLN A 77 5.38 -19.11 0.68
CA GLN A 77 6.11 -20.38 0.62
C GLN A 77 6.04 -21.05 -0.76
N ASP A 78 4.86 -21.09 -1.37
CA ASP A 78 4.65 -21.79 -2.65
C ASP A 78 5.16 -20.99 -3.85
N ASN A 79 5.42 -19.69 -3.68
CA ASN A 79 5.88 -18.77 -4.73
C ASN A 79 7.23 -18.13 -4.40
N GLN A 80 8.11 -18.86 -3.69
CA GLN A 80 9.44 -18.38 -3.32
C GLN A 80 10.26 -17.91 -4.52
N ASP A 81 10.12 -18.55 -5.69
CA ASP A 81 10.86 -18.19 -6.90
C ASP A 81 10.66 -16.72 -7.30
N ILE A 82 9.43 -16.22 -7.25
CA ILE A 82 9.10 -14.84 -7.63
C ILE A 82 9.12 -13.89 -6.43
N TRP A 83 8.82 -14.40 -5.24
CA TRP A 83 8.93 -13.64 -3.99
C TRP A 83 10.37 -13.21 -3.74
N GLN A 84 11.33 -14.12 -3.87
CA GLN A 84 12.76 -13.81 -3.72
C GLN A 84 13.25 -12.86 -4.80
N GLN A 85 12.75 -12.95 -6.04
CA GLN A 85 13.07 -11.96 -7.09
C GLN A 85 12.61 -10.55 -6.70
N LEU A 86 11.42 -10.42 -6.09
CA LEU A 86 10.94 -9.12 -5.60
C LEU A 86 11.83 -8.58 -4.47
N LEU A 87 12.15 -9.39 -3.45
CA LEU A 87 12.95 -8.93 -2.32
C LEU A 87 14.40 -8.60 -2.73
N HIS A 88 14.93 -9.31 -3.72
CA HIS A 88 16.25 -9.09 -4.32
C HIS A 88 16.17 -8.30 -5.62
N ASN A 89 15.19 -7.39 -5.73
CA ASN A 89 15.13 -6.52 -6.90
C ASN A 89 16.44 -5.71 -7.00
N PRO A 90 17.09 -5.65 -8.18
CA PRO A 90 18.36 -4.96 -8.31
C PRO A 90 18.35 -3.50 -7.82
N PHE A 91 17.21 -2.79 -7.91
CA PHE A 91 17.14 -1.41 -7.42
C PHE A 91 17.13 -1.36 -5.89
N ILE A 92 16.44 -2.30 -5.25
CA ILE A 92 16.43 -2.46 -3.79
C ILE A 92 17.84 -2.80 -3.29
N GLU A 93 18.56 -3.69 -3.97
CA GLU A 93 19.96 -3.99 -3.64
C GLU A 93 20.88 -2.77 -3.83
N ALA A 94 20.61 -1.95 -4.84
CA ALA A 94 21.31 -0.67 -5.02
C ALA A 94 21.03 0.30 -3.86
N MET A 95 19.79 0.37 -3.35
CA MET A 95 19.45 1.14 -2.15
C MET A 95 20.18 0.64 -0.90
N MET A 96 20.34 -0.68 -0.74
CA MET A 96 21.08 -1.24 0.41
C MET A 96 22.55 -0.78 0.42
N THR A 97 23.18 -0.68 -0.74
CA THR A 97 24.62 -0.40 -0.86
C THR A 97 24.97 1.08 -1.07
N ALA A 98 23.97 1.91 -1.38
CA ALA A 98 24.18 3.32 -1.68
C ALA A 98 24.61 4.14 -0.46
N GLN A 99 25.57 5.04 -0.69
CA GLN A 99 25.96 6.08 0.25
C GLN A 99 25.04 7.31 0.13
N PRO A 100 24.95 8.14 1.18
CA PRO A 100 24.30 9.45 1.09
C PRO A 100 24.85 10.24 -0.12
N GLY A 101 23.95 10.86 -0.88
CA GLY A 101 24.32 11.62 -2.07
C GLY A 101 24.60 10.80 -3.33
N ASN A 102 24.32 9.48 -3.35
CA ASN A 102 24.33 8.71 -4.60
C ASN A 102 23.21 9.21 -5.54
N GLU A 103 23.55 10.06 -6.51
CA GLU A 103 22.60 10.72 -7.41
C GLU A 103 21.76 9.72 -8.23
N THR A 104 22.34 8.58 -8.64
CA THR A 104 21.64 7.59 -9.47
C THR A 104 20.53 6.91 -8.67
N VAL A 105 20.86 6.40 -7.47
CA VAL A 105 19.87 5.74 -6.61
C VAL A 105 18.86 6.76 -6.06
N THR A 106 19.30 7.98 -5.77
CA THR A 106 18.39 9.07 -5.35
C THR A 106 17.39 9.42 -6.43
N ALA A 107 17.83 9.61 -7.69
CA ALA A 107 16.93 9.90 -8.81
C ALA A 107 15.98 8.74 -9.08
N GLY A 108 16.45 7.49 -8.96
CA GLY A 108 15.60 6.31 -9.10
C GLY A 108 14.53 6.21 -8.02
N TYR A 109 14.90 6.48 -6.76
CA TYR A 109 13.97 6.45 -5.63
C TYR A 109 12.92 7.56 -5.76
N GLN A 110 13.34 8.77 -6.13
CA GLN A 110 12.41 9.86 -6.44
C GLN A 110 11.44 9.51 -7.57
N TRP A 111 11.92 8.86 -8.63
CA TRP A 111 11.06 8.41 -9.72
C TRP A 111 10.08 7.32 -9.26
N TYR A 112 10.53 6.36 -8.45
CA TYR A 112 9.66 5.35 -7.86
C TYR A 112 8.50 5.97 -7.06
N GLU A 113 8.80 6.92 -6.16
CA GLU A 113 7.78 7.60 -5.34
C GLU A 113 6.78 8.39 -6.19
N VAL A 114 7.23 8.99 -7.30
CA VAL A 114 6.31 9.61 -8.28
C VAL A 114 5.38 8.56 -8.90
N GLN A 115 5.87 7.36 -9.21
CA GLN A 115 5.02 6.28 -9.73
C GLN A 115 4.08 5.71 -8.65
N ASP A 116 4.50 5.64 -7.38
CA ASP A 116 3.64 5.20 -6.27
C ASP A 116 2.52 6.22 -5.98
N TYR A 117 2.80 7.52 -6.16
CA TYR A 117 1.75 8.56 -6.19
C TYR A 117 0.72 8.29 -7.30
N TRP A 118 1.18 8.03 -8.52
CA TRP A 118 0.27 7.73 -9.63
C TRP A 118 -0.49 6.41 -9.45
N TYR A 119 0.10 5.43 -8.76
CA TYR A 119 -0.61 4.23 -8.33
C TYR A 119 -1.80 4.59 -7.43
N CYS A 120 -1.60 5.46 -6.44
CA CYS A 120 -2.67 5.91 -5.54
C CYS A 120 -3.78 6.68 -6.30
N ILE A 121 -3.42 7.53 -7.27
CA ILE A 121 -4.39 8.23 -8.13
C ILE A 121 -5.22 7.26 -8.97
N ARG A 122 -4.60 6.19 -9.49
CA ARG A 122 -5.32 5.18 -10.29
C ARG A 122 -6.30 4.36 -9.44
N LEU A 123 -5.97 4.07 -8.18
CA LEU A 123 -6.93 3.45 -7.25
C LEU A 123 -8.15 4.33 -7.00
N LEU A 124 -7.94 5.64 -6.82
CA LEU A 124 -9.04 6.59 -6.68
C LEU A 124 -9.99 6.55 -7.90
N ALA A 125 -9.43 6.57 -9.11
CA ALA A 125 -10.23 6.52 -10.34
C ALA A 125 -11.07 5.24 -10.41
N PHE A 126 -10.55 4.13 -9.91
CA PHE A 126 -11.26 2.86 -9.88
C PHE A 126 -12.49 2.88 -8.97
N ASP A 127 -12.35 3.40 -7.74
CA ASP A 127 -13.48 3.45 -6.81
C ASP A 127 -14.53 4.52 -7.23
N VAL A 128 -14.12 5.55 -7.99
CA VAL A 128 -15.05 6.45 -8.70
C VAL A 128 -15.86 5.70 -9.76
N GLU A 129 -15.22 4.92 -10.62
CA GLU A 129 -15.90 4.12 -11.66
C GLU A 129 -16.91 3.13 -11.04
N ARG A 130 -16.52 2.44 -9.97
CA ARG A 130 -17.43 1.56 -9.21
C ARG A 130 -18.66 2.29 -8.70
N SER A 131 -18.49 3.52 -8.22
CA SER A 131 -19.59 4.35 -7.72
C SER A 131 -20.65 4.62 -8.81
N PHE A 132 -20.26 4.76 -10.09
CA PHE A 132 -21.21 4.92 -11.20
C PHE A 132 -21.99 3.66 -11.52
N THR A 133 -21.43 2.48 -11.20
CA THR A 133 -22.04 1.17 -11.51
C THR A 133 -22.81 0.57 -10.33
N ALA A 134 -22.80 1.21 -9.16
CA ALA A 134 -23.47 0.72 -7.96
C ALA A 134 -24.97 0.48 -8.20
N GLN A 135 -25.44 -0.71 -7.81
CA GLN A 135 -26.83 -1.13 -7.96
C GLN A 135 -27.65 -0.96 -6.67
N SER A 136 -26.99 -0.58 -5.57
CA SER A 136 -27.62 -0.32 -4.28
C SER A 136 -27.01 0.90 -3.57
N LEU A 137 -27.76 1.48 -2.62
CA LEU A 137 -27.25 2.57 -1.78
C LEU A 137 -26.08 2.12 -0.89
N ALA A 138 -26.07 0.84 -0.48
CA ALA A 138 -24.98 0.27 0.29
C ALA A 138 -23.69 0.22 -0.55
N GLU A 139 -23.77 -0.27 -1.80
CA GLU A 139 -22.65 -0.29 -2.75
C GLU A 139 -22.15 1.12 -3.10
N LEU A 140 -23.08 2.07 -3.30
CA LEU A 140 -22.72 3.46 -3.59
C LEU A 140 -22.00 4.11 -2.40
N ASN A 141 -22.55 4.00 -1.19
CA ASN A 141 -21.93 4.55 0.01
C ASN A 141 -20.56 3.92 0.28
N SER A 142 -20.46 2.61 0.09
CA SER A 142 -19.23 1.85 0.17
C SER A 142 -18.18 2.41 -0.80
N SER A 143 -18.52 2.58 -2.09
CA SER A 143 -17.58 3.06 -3.11
C SER A 143 -17.18 4.53 -2.87
N LEU A 144 -18.12 5.40 -2.50
CA LEU A 144 -17.82 6.80 -2.18
C LEU A 144 -16.93 6.95 -0.93
N SER A 145 -17.07 6.06 0.05
CA SER A 145 -16.16 6.01 1.20
C SER A 145 -14.74 5.62 0.78
N ASP A 146 -14.59 4.71 -0.18
CA ASP A 146 -13.28 4.32 -0.71
C ASP A 146 -12.65 5.46 -1.49
N VAL A 147 -13.43 6.16 -2.34
CA VAL A 147 -12.99 7.37 -3.05
C VAL A 147 -12.45 8.43 -2.07
N ALA A 148 -13.16 8.67 -0.96
CA ALA A 148 -12.69 9.63 0.04
C ALA A 148 -11.38 9.18 0.71
N SER A 149 -11.26 7.89 1.02
CA SER A 149 -10.07 7.30 1.64
C SER A 149 -8.86 7.36 0.69
N ASP A 150 -9.02 6.86 -0.53
CA ASP A 150 -8.01 6.86 -1.59
C ASP A 150 -7.55 8.28 -1.92
N GLY A 151 -8.47 9.25 -1.96
CA GLY A 151 -8.12 10.66 -2.18
C GLY A 151 -7.23 11.22 -1.08
N ALA A 152 -7.49 10.89 0.18
CA ALA A 152 -6.64 11.29 1.31
C ALA A 152 -5.24 10.63 1.24
N TYR A 153 -5.17 9.39 0.75
CA TYR A 153 -3.90 8.70 0.54
C TYR A 153 -3.10 9.28 -0.63
N ALA A 154 -3.74 9.56 -1.76
CA ALA A 154 -3.10 10.21 -2.89
C ALA A 154 -2.54 11.59 -2.50
N LEU A 155 -3.28 12.35 -1.68
CA LEU A 155 -2.80 13.61 -1.11
C LEU A 155 -1.58 13.41 -0.20
N SER A 156 -1.57 12.36 0.63
CA SER A 156 -0.42 12.05 1.49
C SER A 156 0.80 11.63 0.67
N SER A 157 0.60 10.85 -0.40
CA SER A 157 1.68 10.38 -1.28
C SER A 157 2.30 11.54 -2.09
N ILE A 158 1.49 12.45 -2.64
CA ILE A 158 2.07 13.65 -3.30
C ILE A 158 2.83 14.53 -2.30
N GLN A 159 2.37 14.64 -1.06
CA GLN A 159 3.10 15.37 -0.02
C GLN A 159 4.47 14.75 0.30
N VAL A 160 4.60 13.42 0.29
CA VAL A 160 5.91 12.75 0.38
C VAL A 160 6.82 13.20 -0.77
N THR A 161 6.29 13.26 -2.00
CA THR A 161 7.10 13.67 -3.16
C THR A 161 7.47 15.16 -3.17
N THR A 162 6.59 16.07 -2.76
CA THR A 162 6.77 17.52 -2.96
C THR A 162 7.21 18.29 -1.73
N SER A 163 6.99 17.78 -0.52
CA SER A 163 7.42 18.46 0.71
C SER A 163 8.95 18.54 0.76
N PRO A 164 9.54 19.63 1.30
CA PRO A 164 10.99 19.74 1.40
C PRO A 164 11.57 18.68 2.34
N PRO A 165 12.82 18.22 2.11
CA PRO A 165 13.53 17.39 3.06
C PRO A 165 13.66 18.07 4.45
N PRO A 166 13.60 17.32 5.56
CA PRO A 166 13.48 15.85 5.62
C PRO A 166 12.04 15.34 5.53
N ALA A 167 11.03 16.21 5.40
CA ALA A 167 9.62 15.84 5.42
C ALA A 167 9.11 15.21 4.11
N GLY A 168 9.84 15.39 3.00
CA GLY A 168 9.60 14.77 1.71
C GLY A 168 10.81 14.87 0.78
N LEU A 169 10.60 14.70 -0.53
CA LEU A 169 11.66 14.62 -1.53
C LEU A 169 12.02 15.96 -2.18
N GLY A 170 11.24 17.02 -1.91
CA GLY A 170 11.46 18.37 -2.44
C GLY A 170 11.29 18.50 -3.95
N LEU A 171 10.53 17.59 -4.59
CA LEU A 171 10.27 17.66 -6.02
C LEU A 171 9.31 18.81 -6.36
N ASN A 172 9.47 19.37 -7.56
CA ASN A 172 8.55 20.37 -8.06
C ASN A 172 7.16 19.75 -8.29
N GLU A 173 6.13 20.29 -7.63
CA GLU A 173 4.76 19.79 -7.73
C GLU A 173 4.26 19.67 -9.17
N SER A 174 4.50 20.68 -10.00
CA SER A 174 4.06 20.63 -11.40
C SER A 174 4.77 19.53 -12.20
N VAL A 175 6.01 19.20 -11.85
CA VAL A 175 6.74 18.09 -12.48
C VAL A 175 6.13 16.74 -12.05
N VAL A 176 5.82 16.56 -10.77
CA VAL A 176 5.17 15.34 -10.26
C VAL A 176 3.80 15.14 -10.90
N LEU A 177 2.96 16.19 -10.92
CA LEU A 177 1.61 16.16 -11.48
C LEU A 177 1.57 15.94 -13.00
N ASN A 178 2.65 16.26 -13.72
CA ASN A 178 2.74 16.04 -15.17
C ASN A 178 3.63 14.84 -15.55
N ALA A 179 4.20 14.13 -14.57
CA ALA A 179 4.99 12.94 -14.83
C ALA A 179 4.10 11.85 -15.44
N PRO A 180 4.51 11.19 -16.53
CA PRO A 180 3.73 10.11 -17.10
C PRO A 180 3.78 8.86 -16.23
N ALA A 181 2.65 8.16 -16.12
CA ALA A 181 2.62 6.79 -15.61
C ALA A 181 3.42 5.87 -16.55
N THR A 182 4.31 5.07 -15.98
CA THR A 182 5.12 4.11 -16.71
C THR A 182 4.29 2.93 -17.24
N ALA A 183 4.81 2.22 -18.24
CA ALA A 183 4.18 1.00 -18.73
C ALA A 183 4.01 -0.06 -17.63
N ALA A 184 4.99 -0.19 -16.72
CA ALA A 184 4.92 -1.11 -15.59
C ALA A 184 3.77 -0.74 -14.63
N LEU A 185 3.65 0.54 -14.27
CA LEU A 185 2.54 1.02 -13.45
C LEU A 185 1.19 0.79 -14.13
N ASN A 186 1.09 1.08 -15.42
CA ASN A 186 -0.15 0.87 -16.18
C ASN A 186 -0.54 -0.61 -16.16
N GLN A 187 0.40 -1.51 -16.50
CA GLN A 187 0.15 -2.96 -16.47
C GLN A 187 -0.26 -3.46 -15.09
N TYR A 188 0.37 -2.96 -14.02
CA TYR A 188 0.00 -3.28 -12.65
C TYR A 188 -1.47 -2.93 -12.41
N THR A 189 -1.78 -1.64 -12.49
CA THR A 189 -3.10 -1.14 -12.11
C THR A 189 -4.21 -1.63 -13.04
N ASP A 190 -3.93 -1.85 -14.34
CA ASP A 190 -4.88 -2.43 -15.29
C ASP A 190 -5.22 -3.89 -14.94
N PHE A 191 -4.25 -4.70 -14.50
CA PHE A 191 -4.58 -6.06 -14.06
C PHE A 191 -5.37 -6.05 -12.75
N GLN A 192 -5.04 -5.16 -11.81
CA GLN A 192 -5.79 -5.04 -10.54
C GLN A 192 -7.24 -4.64 -10.82
N PHE A 193 -7.46 -3.77 -11.81
CA PHE A 193 -8.79 -3.42 -12.29
C PHE A 193 -9.56 -4.65 -12.79
N VAL A 194 -8.94 -5.45 -13.67
CA VAL A 194 -9.55 -6.69 -14.19
C VAL A 194 -9.81 -7.68 -13.04
N ALA A 195 -8.84 -7.87 -12.15
CA ALA A 195 -8.96 -8.79 -11.02
C ALA A 195 -10.15 -8.42 -10.13
N ALA A 196 -10.27 -7.14 -9.79
CA ALA A 196 -11.28 -6.63 -8.89
C ALA A 196 -12.69 -6.52 -9.52
N LYS A 197 -12.81 -6.71 -10.84
CA LYS A 197 -14.07 -6.78 -11.58
C LYS A 197 -14.53 -8.22 -11.80
N ASP A 198 -13.60 -9.09 -12.19
CA ASP A 198 -13.93 -10.40 -12.75
C ASP A 198 -13.82 -11.54 -11.73
N TYR A 199 -13.14 -11.32 -10.60
CA TYR A 199 -12.94 -12.35 -9.58
C TYR A 199 -13.79 -12.10 -8.33
N ASN A 200 -14.01 -13.16 -7.56
CA ASN A 200 -14.67 -13.04 -6.27
C ASN A 200 -13.89 -12.09 -5.33
N TRP A 201 -14.58 -11.61 -4.29
CA TRP A 201 -14.03 -10.62 -3.36
C TRP A 201 -12.72 -11.08 -2.71
N VAL A 202 -12.61 -12.38 -2.35
CA VAL A 202 -11.46 -12.89 -1.60
C VAL A 202 -10.21 -13.03 -2.48
N VAL A 203 -10.38 -13.45 -3.74
CA VAL A 203 -9.31 -13.47 -4.74
C VAL A 203 -8.83 -12.05 -5.04
N SER A 204 -9.75 -11.10 -5.15
CA SER A 204 -9.45 -9.69 -5.38
C SER A 204 -8.64 -9.07 -4.23
N LEU A 205 -8.97 -9.41 -2.98
CA LEU A 205 -8.19 -8.98 -1.81
C LEU A 205 -6.82 -9.66 -1.75
N ALA A 206 -6.71 -10.91 -2.16
CA ALA A 206 -5.43 -11.63 -2.17
C ALA A 206 -4.39 -11.00 -3.13
N ALA A 207 -4.84 -10.33 -4.19
CA ALA A 207 -3.97 -9.58 -5.10
C ALA A 207 -3.24 -8.39 -4.44
N GLN A 208 -3.67 -7.96 -3.24
CA GLN A 208 -3.02 -6.90 -2.45
C GLN A 208 -1.97 -7.45 -1.46
N ILE A 209 -1.84 -8.77 -1.32
CA ILE A 209 -0.88 -9.37 -0.38
C ILE A 209 0.56 -8.96 -0.72
N PRO A 210 1.03 -9.00 -1.98
CA PRO A 210 2.40 -8.62 -2.28
C PRO A 210 2.74 -7.19 -1.88
N CYS A 211 1.85 -6.21 -2.14
CA CYS A 211 2.13 -4.81 -1.83
C CYS A 211 2.22 -4.54 -0.32
N ILE A 212 1.37 -5.21 0.49
CA ILE A 212 1.39 -5.09 1.94
C ILE A 212 2.62 -5.79 2.53
N GLN A 213 2.85 -7.05 2.17
CA GLN A 213 3.87 -7.87 2.80
C GLN A 213 5.28 -7.46 2.38
N SER A 214 5.52 -7.23 1.08
CA SER A 214 6.87 -7.01 0.57
C SER A 214 7.50 -5.73 1.11
N TYR A 215 6.70 -4.68 1.31
CA TYR A 215 7.20 -3.41 1.83
C TYR A 215 7.85 -3.59 3.21
N TYR A 216 7.27 -4.39 4.10
CA TYR A 216 7.88 -4.74 5.38
C TYR A 216 9.19 -5.48 5.21
N TYR A 217 9.22 -6.56 4.43
CA TYR A 217 10.42 -7.39 4.27
C TYR A 217 11.56 -6.65 3.57
N ILE A 218 11.24 -5.78 2.60
CA ILE A 218 12.20 -4.90 1.94
C ILE A 218 12.75 -3.89 2.95
N ALA A 219 11.88 -3.27 3.77
CA ALA A 219 12.30 -2.32 4.81
C ALA A 219 13.16 -2.98 5.89
N GLU A 220 12.81 -4.19 6.33
CA GLU A 220 13.60 -4.99 7.26
C GLU A 220 14.97 -5.35 6.67
N GLY A 221 15.01 -5.77 5.40
CA GLY A 221 16.24 -5.98 4.65
C GLY A 221 17.09 -4.72 4.65
N LEU A 222 16.55 -3.59 4.22
CA LEU A 222 17.24 -2.30 4.22
C LEU A 222 17.72 -1.90 5.61
N LEU A 223 16.93 -2.07 6.67
CA LEU A 223 17.37 -1.75 8.04
C LEU A 223 18.58 -2.61 8.46
N SER A 224 18.56 -3.90 8.15
CA SER A 224 19.58 -4.85 8.61
C SER A 224 20.87 -4.82 7.79
N THR A 225 20.82 -4.42 6.52
CA THR A 225 21.96 -4.49 5.61
C THR A 225 22.43 -3.14 5.05
N SER A 226 21.69 -2.04 5.24
CA SER A 226 22.08 -0.76 4.64
C SER A 226 23.38 -0.23 5.23
N PHE A 227 24.23 0.31 4.35
CA PHE A 227 25.49 0.94 4.76
C PHE A 227 25.29 2.29 5.47
N SER A 228 24.15 2.94 5.28
CA SER A 228 23.85 4.23 5.88
C SER A 228 22.36 4.41 6.16
N ASN A 229 22.07 4.98 7.32
CA ASN A 229 20.75 5.47 7.71
C ASN A 229 20.51 6.96 7.36
N ASP A 230 21.50 7.61 6.73
CA ASP A 230 21.44 9.01 6.30
C ASP A 230 21.10 9.12 4.79
N THR A 231 20.26 8.20 4.32
CA THR A 231 19.78 8.17 2.92
C THR A 231 18.37 8.72 2.85
N LEU A 232 18.00 9.29 1.70
CA LEU A 232 16.69 9.95 1.52
C LEU A 232 15.50 9.03 1.82
N TRP A 233 15.64 7.72 1.54
CA TRP A 233 14.59 6.72 1.75
C TRP A 233 14.55 6.16 3.18
N TYR A 234 15.57 6.39 4.02
CA TYR A 234 15.61 5.76 5.34
C TYR A 234 14.46 6.23 6.24
N GLU A 235 14.37 7.54 6.49
CA GLU A 235 13.28 8.09 7.32
C GLU A 235 11.93 8.09 6.58
N GLN A 236 11.95 8.27 5.26
CA GLN A 236 10.75 8.42 4.43
C GLN A 236 10.05 7.10 4.08
N TRP A 237 10.82 6.04 3.91
CA TRP A 237 10.30 4.77 3.41
C TRP A 237 10.65 3.59 4.31
N VAL A 238 11.89 3.47 4.80
CA VAL A 238 12.28 2.33 5.64
C VAL A 238 11.54 2.39 6.98
N LEU A 239 11.68 3.46 7.75
CA LEU A 239 11.05 3.55 9.08
C LEU A 239 9.52 3.37 9.05
N PRO A 240 8.77 3.99 8.12
CA PRO A 240 7.32 3.78 8.04
C PRO A 240 6.91 2.37 7.63
N ASN A 241 7.77 1.59 6.97
CA ASN A 241 7.40 0.24 6.54
C ASN A 241 7.83 -0.86 7.51
N LEU A 242 8.57 -0.53 8.59
CA LEU A 242 9.05 -1.49 9.59
C LEU A 242 8.02 -1.91 10.65
N ASP A 243 6.83 -1.32 10.67
CA ASP A 243 5.81 -1.67 11.66
C ASP A 243 5.11 -2.98 11.31
N TYR A 244 5.57 -4.12 11.84
CA TYR A 244 4.92 -5.41 11.56
C TYR A 244 3.43 -5.47 11.95
N SER A 245 2.97 -4.60 12.85
CA SER A 245 1.59 -4.63 13.35
C SER A 245 0.53 -4.33 12.27
N TYR A 246 0.92 -3.72 11.13
CA TYR A 246 -0.01 -3.56 10.01
C TYR A 246 -0.19 -4.84 9.17
N LEU A 247 0.71 -5.83 9.29
CA LEU A 247 0.61 -7.12 8.59
C LEU A 247 -0.32 -8.10 9.31
N GLU A 248 -0.32 -8.08 10.64
CA GLU A 248 -1.08 -9.06 11.45
C GLU A 248 -2.57 -9.09 11.12
N PRO A 249 -3.27 -7.95 10.98
CA PRO A 249 -4.69 -7.94 10.61
C PRO A 249 -4.98 -8.60 9.26
N GLN A 250 -4.07 -8.51 8.29
CA GLN A 250 -4.23 -9.20 7.00
C GLN A 250 -4.15 -10.71 7.18
N ILE A 251 -3.18 -11.18 7.95
CA ILE A 251 -2.99 -12.61 8.21
C ILE A 251 -4.20 -13.16 8.99
N ASP A 252 -4.62 -12.45 10.05
CA ASP A 252 -5.79 -12.82 10.86
C ASP A 252 -7.06 -12.89 10.02
N PHE A 253 -7.25 -11.91 9.14
CA PHE A 253 -8.38 -11.87 8.22
C PHE A 253 -8.44 -13.12 7.34
N PHE A 254 -7.34 -13.48 6.67
CA PHE A 254 -7.35 -14.65 5.80
C PHE A 254 -7.47 -15.97 6.55
N ILE A 255 -6.86 -16.11 7.73
CA ILE A 255 -7.02 -17.32 8.56
C ILE A 255 -8.50 -17.50 8.96
N ALA A 256 -9.15 -16.43 9.40
CA ALA A 256 -10.55 -16.48 9.79
C ALA A 256 -11.48 -16.83 8.60
N ASN A 257 -11.06 -16.46 7.39
CA ASN A 257 -11.81 -16.69 6.15
C ASN A 257 -11.38 -17.94 5.38
N TYR A 258 -10.73 -18.92 6.02
CA TYR A 258 -10.25 -20.15 5.38
C TYR A 258 -11.26 -20.81 4.44
N ASP A 259 -12.50 -21.00 4.90
CA ASP A 259 -13.55 -21.66 4.12
C ASP A 259 -13.99 -20.87 2.89
N TYR A 260 -13.72 -19.57 2.83
CA TYR A 260 -14.05 -18.73 1.67
C TYR A 260 -13.00 -18.78 0.56
N TRP A 261 -11.75 -19.08 0.88
CA TRP A 261 -10.66 -19.01 -0.11
C TRP A 261 -9.99 -20.36 -0.42
N LYS A 262 -10.11 -21.37 0.44
CA LYS A 262 -9.38 -22.64 0.28
C LYS A 262 -9.61 -23.30 -1.08
N ASP A 263 -10.83 -23.23 -1.60
CA ASP A 263 -11.21 -23.82 -2.89
C ASP A 263 -10.79 -22.96 -4.09
N TYR A 264 -10.35 -21.71 -3.86
CA TYR A 264 -9.82 -20.79 -4.86
C TYR A 264 -8.30 -20.64 -4.78
N TYR A 265 -7.61 -21.49 -4.03
CA TYR A 265 -6.18 -21.32 -3.76
C TYR A 265 -5.31 -21.25 -5.02
N GLU A 266 -5.66 -22.02 -6.06
CA GLU A 266 -4.96 -22.00 -7.35
C GLU A 266 -5.11 -20.64 -8.06
N ASP A 267 -6.32 -20.10 -8.14
CA ASP A 267 -6.59 -18.77 -8.71
C ASP A 267 -5.89 -17.67 -7.92
N ILE A 268 -5.94 -17.77 -6.59
CA ILE A 268 -5.28 -16.84 -5.68
C ILE A 268 -3.76 -16.89 -5.86
N THR A 269 -3.18 -18.09 -6.02
CA THR A 269 -1.76 -18.26 -6.34
C THR A 269 -1.38 -17.56 -7.65
N LEU A 270 -2.19 -17.72 -8.70
CA LEU A 270 -1.96 -17.03 -9.97
C LEU A 270 -2.04 -15.51 -9.82
N MET A 271 -3.00 -14.99 -9.06
CA MET A 271 -3.11 -13.55 -8.79
C MET A 271 -1.94 -13.03 -7.97
N PHE A 272 -1.54 -13.75 -6.93
CA PHE A 272 -0.39 -13.41 -6.11
C PHE A 272 0.87 -13.29 -6.97
N ARG A 273 1.17 -14.29 -7.82
CA ARG A 273 2.32 -14.25 -8.73
C ARG A 273 2.30 -13.03 -9.64
N LYS A 274 1.14 -12.73 -10.26
CA LYS A 274 1.00 -11.55 -11.13
C LYS A 274 1.23 -10.24 -10.38
N ALA A 275 0.70 -10.12 -9.17
CA ALA A 275 0.89 -8.96 -8.32
C ALA A 275 2.36 -8.83 -7.86
N THR A 276 3.01 -9.91 -7.45
CA THR A 276 4.45 -9.93 -7.10
C THR A 276 5.33 -9.52 -8.27
N LEU A 277 5.04 -10.02 -9.48
CA LEU A 277 5.75 -9.61 -10.69
C LEU A 277 5.56 -8.13 -10.99
N SER A 278 4.37 -7.61 -10.74
CA SER A 278 4.05 -6.21 -11.01
C SER A 278 4.72 -5.28 -10.01
N GLU A 279 4.82 -5.66 -8.73
CA GLU A 279 5.67 -4.97 -7.75
C GLU A 279 7.14 -4.97 -8.20
N TYR A 280 7.65 -6.13 -8.63
CA TYR A 280 9.03 -6.25 -9.10
C TYR A 280 9.29 -5.28 -10.27
N ASN A 281 8.39 -5.25 -11.25
CA ASN A 281 8.48 -4.37 -12.40
C ASN A 281 8.33 -2.89 -12.04
N LEU A 282 7.49 -2.57 -11.04
CA LEU A 282 7.34 -1.21 -10.54
C LEU A 282 8.64 -0.72 -9.90
N TRP A 283 9.32 -1.54 -9.09
CA TRP A 283 10.64 -1.21 -8.58
C TRP A 283 11.70 -1.05 -9.68
N GLN A 284 11.62 -1.84 -10.75
CA GLN A 284 12.56 -1.74 -11.88
C GLN A 284 12.52 -0.40 -12.62
N VAL A 285 11.38 0.32 -12.59
CA VAL A 285 11.29 1.63 -13.27
C VAL A 285 12.28 2.64 -12.71
N ALA A 286 12.74 2.44 -11.47
CA ALA A 286 13.69 3.31 -10.80
C ALA A 286 15.08 3.33 -11.47
N PHE A 287 15.45 2.32 -12.27
CA PHE A 287 16.69 2.35 -13.05
C PHE A 287 16.63 3.25 -14.28
N GLN A 288 15.43 3.60 -14.73
CA GLN A 288 15.21 4.45 -15.89
C GLN A 288 14.35 5.65 -15.46
N PRO A 289 14.89 6.51 -14.58
CA PRO A 289 14.11 7.61 -14.05
C PRO A 289 13.68 8.55 -15.18
N GLY A 290 12.42 8.96 -15.13
CA GLY A 290 11.90 10.02 -15.99
C GLY A 290 12.58 11.36 -15.71
N ASN A 291 12.38 12.34 -16.60
CA ASN A 291 12.93 13.66 -16.37
C ASN A 291 12.17 14.39 -15.25
N LEU A 292 12.76 14.43 -14.06
CA LEU A 292 12.24 15.16 -12.90
C LEU A 292 12.85 16.57 -12.75
N LYS A 293 13.68 17.01 -13.70
CA LYS A 293 14.28 18.36 -13.69
C LYS A 293 13.28 19.35 -14.31
N GLY A 294 12.66 20.16 -13.47
CA GLY A 294 11.85 21.33 -13.84
C GLY A 294 12.63 22.63 -13.80
#